data_AF-A0A7Y7ST00-F1
#
_entry.id   AF-A0A7Y7ST00-F1
#
_cell.length_a   1.000
_cell.length_b   1.000
_cell.length_c   1.000
_cell.angle_alpha   90.00
_cell.angle_beta   90.00
_cell.angle_gamma   90.00
#
_symmetry.space_group_name_H-M   'P 1'
#
loop_
_entity.id
_entity.type
_entity.pdbx_description
1 polymer ?
#
loop_
_entity_poly.entity_id
_entity_poly.type
_entity_poly.pdbx_seq_one_letter_code
_entity_poly.pdbx_strand_id
1 'polypeptide(L)' 'MNFLKIVLTAALFVAAPTWAGDLTDPQNNAIRSAKQYLNMTGFSCKGLIKQLTSSAGDKYTVDQATYGAKQAGGC' A
#
# COMPACT_ATOMS: atom_id res chain seq x y z
N MET A 1 17.59 -49.56 21.56
CA MET A 1 16.27 -49.71 22.23
C MET A 1 15.88 -48.29 22.66
N ASN A 2 15.16 -47.50 21.85
CA ASN A 2 13.69 -47.38 21.83
C ASN A 2 13.15 -47.29 23.29
N PHE A 3 12.37 -46.30 23.72
CA PHE A 3 11.12 -45.80 23.16
C PHE A 3 10.77 -44.46 23.84
N LEU A 4 9.76 -43.76 23.28
CA LEU A 4 8.95 -42.69 23.87
C LEU A 4 9.36 -41.27 23.46
N LYS A 5 8.94 -40.81 22.27
CA LYS A 5 7.63 -40.16 22.04
C LYS A 5 7.34 -39.05 23.06
N ILE A 6 7.94 -37.88 22.86
CA ILE A 6 7.23 -36.62 23.14
C ILE A 6 7.25 -35.82 21.85
N VAL A 7 6.15 -35.98 21.12
CA VAL A 7 5.68 -35.00 20.17
C VAL A 7 5.52 -33.70 20.95
N LEU A 8 6.45 -32.77 20.79
CA LEU A 8 6.14 -31.37 20.97
C LEU A 8 6.52 -30.68 19.66
N THR A 9 5.63 -30.89 18.70
CA THR A 9 5.35 -29.97 17.61
C THR A 9 5.21 -28.55 18.16
N ALA A 10 6.33 -27.86 18.34
CA ALA A 10 6.36 -26.41 18.29
C ALA A 10 6.53 -26.05 16.81
N ALA A 11 5.43 -26.16 16.05
CA ALA A 11 5.30 -25.37 14.85
C ALA A 11 5.25 -23.92 15.32
N LEU A 12 6.42 -23.30 15.46
CA LEU A 12 6.54 -21.87 15.58
C LEU A 12 5.88 -21.30 14.32
N PHE A 13 4.70 -20.71 14.49
CA PHE A 13 4.12 -19.82 13.52
C PHE A 13 5.08 -18.64 13.38
N VAL A 14 6.06 -18.80 12.50
CA VAL A 14 6.85 -17.68 12.01
C VAL A 14 5.88 -16.90 11.14
N ALA A 15 5.17 -15.94 11.71
CA ALA A 15 4.46 -14.93 10.96
C ALA A 15 5.54 -14.20 10.15
N ALA A 16 5.76 -14.66 8.92
CA ALA A 16 6.73 -14.05 8.04
C ALA A 16 6.33 -12.57 7.90
N PRO A 17 7.27 -11.63 8.08
CA PRO A 17 7.01 -10.24 7.76
C PRO A 17 6.48 -10.18 6.33
N THR A 18 5.29 -9.60 6.11
CA THR A 18 4.68 -9.38 4.78
C THR A 18 5.44 -8.29 4.03
N TRP A 19 6.75 -8.47 3.87
CA TRP A 19 7.65 -7.49 3.26
C TRP A 19 7.94 -7.99 1.86
N ALA A 20 6.99 -7.79 0.94
CA ALA A 20 7.22 -7.66 -0.51
C ALA A 20 5.93 -7.68 -1.36
N GLY A 21 4.79 -8.15 -0.86
CA GLY A 21 3.66 -8.52 -1.73
C GLY A 21 2.47 -7.57 -1.76
N ASP A 22 1.97 -7.15 -0.59
CA ASP A 22 0.61 -6.60 -0.53
C ASP A 22 0.61 -5.12 -0.19
N LEU A 23 0.04 -4.35 -1.11
CA LEU A 23 -0.29 -2.95 -0.88
C LEU A 23 -1.35 -2.85 0.21
N THR A 24 -1.20 -1.85 1.09
CA THR A 24 -2.27 -1.51 2.02
C THR A 24 -3.50 -1.02 1.26
N ASP A 25 -4.71 -1.24 1.80
CA ASP A 25 -5.94 -0.75 1.17
C ASP A 25 -5.90 0.76 0.84
N PRO A 26 -5.38 1.65 1.71
CA PRO A 26 -5.25 3.06 1.36
C PRO A 26 -4.26 3.31 0.21
N GLN A 27 -3.18 2.54 0.08
CA GLN A 27 -2.27 2.65 -1.06
C GLN A 27 -2.96 2.23 -2.35
N ASN A 28 -3.67 1.10 -2.36
CA ASN A 28 -4.47 0.67 -3.52
C ASN A 28 -5.49 1.73 -3.94
N ASN A 29 -6.19 2.32 -2.96
CA ASN A 29 -7.15 3.38 -3.21
C ASN A 29 -6.47 4.66 -3.73
N ALA A 30 -5.31 5.04 -3.20
CA ALA A 30 -4.55 6.20 -3.69
C ALA A 30 -4.10 6.03 -5.14
N ILE A 31 -3.68 4.83 -5.56
CA ILE A 31 -3.35 4.53 -6.96
C ILE A 31 -4.58 4.72 -7.86
N ARG A 32 -5.73 4.21 -7.43
CA ARG A 32 -6.98 4.33 -8.20
C ARG A 32 -7.42 5.79 -8.32
N SER A 33 -7.44 6.55 -7.22
CA SER A 33 -7.77 7.99 -7.24
C SER A 33 -6.78 8.76 -8.13
N ALA A 34 -5.48 8.48 -8.03
CA ALA A 34 -4.45 9.13 -8.85
C ALA A 34 -4.69 8.91 -10.35
N LYS A 35 -4.99 7.67 -10.77
CA LYS A 35 -5.33 7.34 -12.16
C LYS A 35 -6.59 8.07 -12.63
N GLN A 36 -7.63 8.15 -11.78
CA GLN A 36 -8.85 8.89 -12.11
C GLN A 36 -8.57 10.37 -12.34
N TYR A 37 -7.81 11.03 -11.45
CA TYR A 37 -7.47 12.43 -11.62
C TYR A 37 -6.67 12.71 -12.88
N LEU A 38 -5.66 11.87 -13.17
CA LEU A 38 -4.84 11.99 -14.39
C LEU A 38 -5.65 11.79 -15.68
N ASN A 39 -6.71 10.98 -15.65
CA ASN A 39 -7.60 10.79 -16.80
C ASN A 39 -8.55 11.99 -17.00
N MET A 40 -8.90 12.71 -15.93
CA MET A 40 -9.75 13.90 -16.02
C MET A 40 -8.99 15.13 -16.50
N THR A 41 -7.76 15.32 -16.03
CA THR A 41 -6.91 16.46 -16.40
C THR A 41 -5.45 16.18 -16.10
N GLY A 42 -4.55 16.94 -16.73
CA GLY A 42 -3.13 16.89 -16.45
C GLY A 42 -2.79 17.47 -15.08
N PHE A 43 -1.98 16.75 -14.31
CA PHE A 43 -1.40 17.23 -13.06
C PHE A 43 0.12 17.19 -13.12
N SER A 44 0.77 18.16 -12.46
CA SER A 44 2.16 17.96 -12.03
C SER A 44 2.21 16.98 -10.85
N CYS A 45 3.34 16.30 -10.63
CA CYS A 45 3.52 15.40 -9.49
C CYS A 45 3.12 16.06 -8.15
N LYS A 46 3.60 17.27 -7.88
CA LYS A 46 3.24 18.04 -6.67
C LYS A 46 1.76 18.39 -6.62
N GLY A 47 1.16 18.75 -7.75
CA GLY A 47 -0.26 19.07 -7.84
C GLY A 47 -1.14 17.84 -7.55
N LEU A 48 -0.78 16.68 -8.10
CA LEU A 48 -1.50 15.43 -7.88
C LEU A 48 -1.43 14.99 -6.41
N ILE A 49 -0.24 15.04 -5.80
CA ILE A 49 -0.09 14.74 -4.37
C ILE A 49 -0.92 15.70 -3.51
N LYS A 50 -0.95 17.00 -3.86
CA LYS A 50 -1.79 17.99 -3.15
C LYS A 50 -3.28 17.68 -3.30
N GLN A 51 -3.73 17.22 -4.46
CA GLN A 51 -5.12 16.83 -4.69
C GLN A 51 -5.50 15.62 -3.84
N LEU A 52 -4.66 14.58 -3.84
CA LEU A 52 -4.88 13.33 -3.10
C LEU A 52 -4.87 13.52 -1.57
N THR A 53 -4.07 14.46 -1.07
CA THR A 53 -3.98 14.79 0.37
C THR A 53 -5.00 15.84 0.82
N SER A 54 -5.71 16.50 -0.11
CA SER A 54 -6.60 17.62 0.18
C SER A 54 -7.76 17.19 1.07
N SER A 55 -8.16 18.08 2.00
CA SER A 55 -9.39 17.93 2.79
C SER A 55 -10.66 17.95 1.95
N ALA A 56 -10.60 18.52 0.74
CA ALA A 56 -11.68 18.50 -0.24
C ALA A 56 -11.56 17.33 -1.25
N GLY A 57 -10.46 16.57 -1.20
CA GLY A 57 -10.21 15.38 -2.02
C GLY A 57 -10.31 14.09 -1.20
N ASP A 58 -9.36 13.18 -1.40
CA ASP A 58 -9.39 11.84 -0.78
C ASP A 58 -8.79 11.78 0.64
N LYS A 59 -8.10 12.82 1.11
CA LYS A 59 -7.52 12.91 2.46
C LYS A 59 -6.49 11.82 2.78
N TYR A 60 -5.80 11.28 1.78
CA TYR A 60 -4.72 10.35 2.01
C TYR A 60 -3.58 11.00 2.80
N THR A 61 -2.81 10.20 3.54
CA THR A 61 -1.53 10.67 4.07
C THR A 61 -0.60 11.03 2.91
N VAL A 62 0.39 11.88 3.17
CA VAL A 62 1.39 12.27 2.15
C VAL A 62 2.08 11.04 1.56
N ASP A 63 2.39 10.04 2.38
CA ASP A 63 3.05 8.81 1.93
C ASP A 63 2.15 7.98 1.01
N GLN A 64 0.87 7.82 1.36
CA GLN A 64 -0.12 7.12 0.53
C GLN A 64 -0.34 7.85 -0.80
N ALA A 65 -0.50 9.17 -0.77
CA ALA A 65 -0.68 10.00 -1.95
C ALA A 65 0.56 9.95 -2.88
N THR A 66 1.76 10.04 -2.29
CA THR A 66 3.02 9.96 -3.05
C THR A 66 3.19 8.58 -3.67
N TYR A 67 2.86 7.51 -2.93
CA TYR A 67 2.88 6.15 -3.44
C TYR A 67 1.92 5.99 -4.62
N GLY A 68 0.67 6.43 -4.45
CA GLY A 68 -0.36 6.38 -5.49
C GLY A 68 0.01 7.16 -6.74
N ALA A 69 0.52 8.38 -6.58
CA ALA A 69 0.94 9.24 -7.69
C ALA A 69 2.08 8.63 -8.52
N LYS A 70 3.08 8.03 -7.87
CA LYS A 70 4.19 7.33 -8.55
C LYS A 70 3.70 6.12 -9.34
N GLN A 71 2.87 5.28 -8.74
CA GLN A 71 2.36 4.09 -9.43
C GLN A 71 1.35 4.40 -10.53
N ALA A 72 0.71 5.56 -10.47
CA ALA A 72 -0.15 6.05 -11.54
C ALA A 72 0.63 6.75 -12.68
N GLY A 73 1.95 6.95 -12.53
CA GLY A 73 2.79 7.65 -13.51
C GLY A 73 2.60 9.18 -13.52
N GLY A 74 1.98 9.74 -12.48
CA GLY A 74 1.89 11.20 -12.29
C GLY A 74 3.11 11.79 -11.56
N CYS A 75 3.94 10.90 -11.04
CA CYS A 75 5.29 11.07 -10.50
C CYS A 75 6.10 9.84 -10.96
#